data_AF-A0A1B1ESY5-F1
#
_entry.id   AF-A0A1B1ESY5-F1
#
_cell.length_a   1.000
_cell.length_b   1.000
_cell.length_c   1.000
_cell.angle_alpha   90.00
_cell.angle_beta   90.00
_cell.angle_gamma   90.00
#
_symmetry.space_group_name_H-M   'P 1'
#
loop_
_entity.id
_entity.type
_entity.pdbx_description
1 polymer ?
#
loop_
_entity_poly.entity_id
_entity_poly.type
_entity_poly.pdbx_seq_one_letter_code
_entity_poly.pdbx_strand_id
1 'polypeptide(L)' 'IVKKQIARLKEPSLKCVDLVVMELCNVVRVCTDKMARYPRLRDETERIIATHIREREQKCKE' A
#
# COMPACT_ATOMS: atom_id res chain seq x y z
N ILE A 1 -10.96 28.69 14.85
CA ILE A 1 -10.04 28.75 13.70
C ILE A 1 -9.14 27.51 13.64
N VAL A 2 -8.37 27.23 14.70
CA VAL A 2 -7.44 26.08 14.76
C VAL A 2 -8.09 24.71 14.47
N LYS A 3 -9.23 24.39 15.10
CA LYS A 3 -9.95 23.11 14.84
C LYS A 3 -10.34 22.91 13.36
N LYS A 4 -10.68 24.00 12.66
CA LYS A 4 -10.99 23.94 11.21
C LYS A 4 -9.73 23.71 10.38
N GLN A 5 -8.58 24.26 10.77
CA GLN A 5 -7.31 24.02 10.09
C GLN A 5 -6.84 22.58 10.29
N ILE A 6 -6.98 22.02 11.50
CA ILE A 6 -6.66 20.60 11.78
C ILE A 6 -7.52 19.66 10.93
N ALA A 7 -8.83 19.92 10.81
CA ALA A 7 -9.73 19.09 10.00
C ALA A 7 -9.31 19.04 8.52
N ARG A 8 -8.74 20.12 7.97
CA ARG A 8 -8.24 20.19 6.60
C ARG A 8 -7.00 19.32 6.35
N LEU A 9 -6.32 18.85 7.39
CA LEU A 9 -5.16 17.96 7.26
C LEU A 9 -5.56 16.49 7.06
N LYS A 10 -6.81 16.11 7.36
CA LYS A 10 -7.25 14.71 7.26
C LYS A 10 -7.16 14.19 5.81
N GLU A 11 -7.70 14.95 4.86
CA GLU A 11 -7.70 14.58 3.44
C GLU A 11 -6.29 14.43 2.83
N PRO A 12 -5.36 15.39 2.95
CA PRO A 12 -4.01 15.23 2.41
C PRO A 12 -3.23 14.10 3.10
N SER A 13 -3.48 13.83 4.38
CA SER A 13 -2.88 12.68 5.07
C SER A 13 -3.37 11.34 4.53
N LEU A 14 -4.68 11.20 4.27
CA LEU A 14 -5.24 9.99 3.65
C LEU A 14 -4.69 9.79 2.23
N LYS A 15 -4.60 10.87 1.45
CA LYS A 15 -3.99 10.84 0.11
C LYS A 15 -2.52 10.42 0.14
N CYS A 16 -1.78 10.81 1.17
CA CYS A 16 -0.40 10.36 1.35
C CYS A 16 -0.33 8.83 1.52
N VAL A 17 -1.24 8.25 2.32
CA VAL A 17 -1.35 6.79 2.48
C VAL A 17 -1.64 6.10 1.14
N ASP A 18 -2.57 6.64 0.35
CA ASP A 18 -2.90 6.11 -0.98
C ASP A 18 -1.68 6.06 -1.91
N LEU A 19 -0.92 7.16 -1.97
CA LEU A 19 0.26 7.27 -2.83
C LEU A 19 1.35 6.28 -2.39
N VAL A 20 1.56 6.10 -1.09
CA VAL A 20 2.52 5.13 -0.56
C VAL A 20 2.10 3.71 -0.86
N VAL A 21 0.81 3.37 -0.70
CA VAL A 21 0.28 2.03 -1.02
C VAL A 21 0.46 1.71 -2.50
N MET A 22 0.16 2.66 -3.38
CA MET A 22 0.37 2.51 -4.82
C MET A 22 1.84 2.22 -5.14
N GLU A 23 2.77 2.95 -4.53
CA GLU A 23 4.20 2.75 -4.77
C GLU A 23 4.72 1.44 -4.17
N LEU A 24 4.22 1.03 -3.00
CA LEU A 24 4.54 -0.30 -2.44
C LEU A 24 4.11 -1.42 -3.38
N CYS A 25 2.93 -1.33 -3.99
CA CYS A 25 2.47 -2.28 -5.00
C CYS A 25 3.37 -2.30 -6.25
N ASN A 26 3.95 -1.17 -6.65
CA ASN A 26 4.93 -1.11 -7.73
C ASN A 26 6.22 -1.84 -7.35
N VAL A 27 6.76 -1.56 -6.16
CA VAL A 27 7.97 -2.19 -5.64
C VAL A 27 7.80 -3.71 -5.53
N VAL A 28 6.65 -4.18 -5.04
CA VAL A 28 6.37 -5.62 -4.94
C VAL A 28 6.44 -6.29 -6.31
N ARG A 29 5.82 -5.70 -7.34
CA ARG A 29 5.87 -6.22 -8.72
C ARG A 29 7.32 -6.33 -9.24
N VAL A 30 8.12 -5.29 -9.05
CA VAL A 30 9.55 -5.29 -9.46
C VAL A 30 10.35 -6.36 -8.71
N CYS A 31 10.06 -6.58 -7.43
CA CYS A 31 10.71 -7.62 -6.63
C CYS A 31 10.30 -9.03 -7.06
N THR A 32 9.02 -9.24 -7.38
CA THR A 32 8.48 -10.56 -7.75
C THR A 32 8.83 -10.95 -9.18
N ASP A 33 9.16 -10.01 -10.06
CA ASP A 33 9.75 -10.30 -11.38
C ASP A 33 11.08 -11.08 -11.26
N LYS A 34 11.85 -10.88 -10.19
CA LYS A 34 13.06 -11.67 -9.92
C LYS A 34 12.77 -13.14 -9.58
N MET A 35 11.51 -13.47 -9.30
CA MET A 35 11.02 -14.83 -9.00
C MET A 35 10.45 -15.54 -10.24
N ALA A 36 10.64 -15.00 -11.45
CA ALA A 36 10.08 -15.53 -12.70
C ALA A 36 10.37 -17.02 -12.96
N ARG A 37 11.45 -17.59 -12.41
CA ARG A 37 11.76 -19.03 -12.50
C ARG A 37 10.75 -19.93 -11.78
N TYR A 38 10.01 -19.40 -10.80
CA TYR A 38 9.07 -20.15 -9.97
C TYR A 38 7.70 -19.45 -9.97
N PRO A 39 6.89 -19.60 -11.04
CA PRO A 39 5.64 -18.84 -11.22
C PRO A 39 4.64 -19.05 -10.07
N ARG A 40 4.50 -20.28 -9.57
CA ARG A 40 3.60 -20.56 -8.43
C ARG A 40 4.03 -19.89 -7.14
N LEU A 41 5.35 -19.81 -6.90
CA LEU A 41 5.89 -19.12 -5.72
C LEU A 41 5.70 -17.60 -5.85
N ARG A 42 5.94 -17.07 -7.05
CA ARG A 42 5.71 -15.66 -7.38
C ARG A 42 4.26 -15.25 -7.10
N ASP A 43 3.29 -15.97 -7.67
CA ASP A 43 1.86 -15.65 -7.54
C ASP A 43 1.42 -15.67 -6.08
N GLU A 44 1.85 -16.69 -5.33
CA GLU A 44 1.49 -16.82 -3.92
C GLU A 44 2.16 -15.73 -3.05
N THR A 45 3.40 -15.35 -3.39
CA THR A 45 4.10 -14.24 -2.74
C THR A 45 3.41 -12.90 -3.02
N GLU A 46 3.04 -12.62 -4.28
CA GLU A 46 2.27 -11.42 -4.65
C GLU A 46 0.93 -11.37 -3.90
N ARG A 47 0.21 -12.50 -3.84
CA ARG A 47 -1.08 -12.61 -3.14
C ARG A 47 -0.95 -12.30 -1.65
N ILE A 48 0.01 -12.91 -0.96
CA ILE A 48 0.22 -12.72 0.48
C ILE A 48 0.59 -11.26 0.76
N ILE A 49 1.53 -10.69 0.00
CA ILE A 49 1.99 -9.32 0.23
C ILE A 49 0.89 -8.31 -0.10
N ALA A 50 0.16 -8.48 -1.21
CA ALA A 50 -0.96 -7.59 -1.57
C ALA A 50 -2.07 -7.61 -0.50
N THR A 51 -2.38 -8.79 0.04
CA THR A 51 -3.34 -8.93 1.15
C THR A 51 -2.86 -8.17 2.38
N HIS A 52 -1.59 -8.34 2.76
CA HIS A 52 -1.01 -7.63 3.88
C HIS A 52 -1.04 -6.10 3.69
N ILE A 53 -0.63 -5.60 2.52
CA ILE A 53 -0.66 -4.16 2.20
C ILE A 53 -2.06 -3.59 2.38
N ARG A 54 -3.09 -4.28 1.87
CA ARG A 54 -4.49 -3.83 1.99
C ARG A 54 -4.97 -3.78 3.44
N GLU A 55 -4.61 -4.78 4.26
CA GLU A 55 -4.94 -4.77 5.68
C GLU A 55 -4.24 -3.62 6.43
N ARG A 56 -2.98 -3.31 6.08
CA ARG A 56 -2.25 -2.18 6.66
C ARG A 56 -2.82 -0.83 6.22
N GLU A 57 -3.21 -0.71 4.95
CA GLU A 57 -3.87 0.48 4.42
C GLU A 57 -5.14 0.82 5.21
N GLN A 58 -6.02 -0.15 5.46
CA GLN A 58 -7.25 0.07 6.25
C GLN A 58 -6.91 0.58 7.66
N LYS A 59 -5.99 -0.09 8.35
CA LYS A 59 -5.54 0.32 9.70
C LYS A 59 -4.89 1.72 9.74
N CYS A 60 -4.28 2.16 8.65
CA CYS A 60 -3.66 3.48 8.56
C CYS A 60 -4.66 4.60 8.22
N LYS A 61 -5.83 4.25 7.70
CA LYS A 61 -6.89 5.21 7.32
C LYS A 61 -7.99 5.37 8.37
N GLU A 62 -8.12 4.39 9.27
CA GLU A 62 -8.92 4.47 10.50
C GLU A 62 -8.41 5.58 11.45
#